data_AF-A0A3D4TAI9-F1
#
_entry.id   AF-A0A3D4TAI9-F1
#
_cell.length_a   1.000
_cell.length_b   1.000
_cell.length_c   1.000
_cell.angle_alpha   90.00
_cell.angle_beta   90.00
_cell.angle_gamma   90.00
#
_symmetry.space_group_name_H-M   'P 1'
#
loop_
_entity.id
_entity.type
_entity.pdbx_description
1 polymer ?
#
loop_
_entity_poly.entity_id
_entity_poly.type
_entity_poly.pdbx_seq_one_letter_code
_entity_poly.pdbx_strand_id
1 'polypeptide(L)'
;MMETATGKIKAIANLGRRTDGTYWEDFNYAINPSEPGSTIKLATMMALLEDKKVGLNHQVNLEGGKWQVADRTVFDSEQHGRSNVTVEQAFELSSNVGMAKLALQHYGNTPSQFIRHLSKMRLDTVTGIDLRGERNPVIFKPGTRYWSATTLPWMAFGYNLSVSPLQT
;
A
#
# COMPACT_ATOMS: atom_id res chain seq x y z
N MET A 1 12.61 3.96 -13.62
CA MET A 1 13.01 2.64 -14.17
C MET A 1 14.24 2.14 -13.43
N MET A 2 14.17 0.92 -12.92
CA MET A 2 15.19 0.30 -12.09
C MET A 2 15.56 -1.07 -12.65
N GLU A 3 16.85 -1.39 -12.63
CA GLU A 3 17.34 -2.73 -12.96
C GLU A 3 17.09 -3.67 -11.78
N THR A 4 16.28 -4.71 -11.99
CA THR A 4 15.81 -5.62 -10.92
C THR A 4 16.95 -6.32 -10.19
N ALA A 5 17.97 -6.77 -10.92
CA ALA A 5 19.08 -7.54 -10.35
C ALA A 5 20.00 -6.72 -9.43
N THR A 6 20.08 -5.40 -9.63
CA THR A 6 21.09 -4.55 -8.98
C THR A 6 20.50 -3.40 -8.17
N GLY A 7 19.23 -3.07 -8.38
CA GLY A 7 18.62 -1.85 -7.84
C GLY A 7 19.12 -0.56 -8.52
N LYS A 8 19.95 -0.63 -9.57
CA LYS A 8 20.46 0.56 -10.25
C LYS A 8 19.32 1.29 -10.95
N ILE A 9 19.21 2.58 -10.66
CA ILE A 9 18.24 3.45 -11.33
C ILE A 9 18.76 3.82 -12.71
N LYS A 10 18.04 3.39 -13.75
CA LYS A 10 18.38 3.67 -15.14
C LYS A 10 17.73 4.96 -15.65
N ALA A 11 16.58 5.32 -15.08
CA ALA A 11 15.87 6.55 -15.43
C ALA A 11 14.96 6.99 -14.28
N ILE A 12 14.95 8.30 -14.01
CA ILE A 12 13.93 9.01 -13.24
C ILE A 12 13.49 10.17 -14.11
N ALA A 13 12.18 10.34 -14.29
CA ALA A 13 11.61 11.46 -15.02
C ALA A 13 10.43 12.01 -14.21
N ASN A 14 10.31 13.33 -14.14
CA ASN A 14 9.28 14.02 -13.36
C ASN A 14 8.79 15.23 -14.14
N LEU A 15 7.50 15.50 -14.16
CA LEU A 15 6.94 16.72 -14.74
C LEU A 15 5.95 17.34 -13.75
N GLY A 16 6.26 18.54 -13.29
CA GLY A 16 5.35 19.38 -12.53
C GLY A 16 4.55 20.27 -13.48
N ARG A 17 3.25 20.45 -13.18
CA ARG A 17 2.38 21.37 -13.91
C ARG A 17 2.46 22.75 -13.27
N ARG A 18 2.91 23.75 -14.02
CA ARG A 18 2.98 25.15 -13.60
C ARG A 18 1.61 25.82 -13.63
N THR A 19 1.51 26.98 -12.97
CA THR A 19 0.27 27.76 -12.89
C THR A 19 -0.22 28.27 -14.26
N ASP A 20 0.70 28.47 -15.21
CA ASP A 20 0.42 28.84 -16.60
C ASP A 20 -0.01 27.64 -17.48
N GLY A 21 -0.09 26.43 -16.90
CA GLY A 21 -0.47 25.20 -17.58
C GLY A 21 0.66 24.48 -18.31
N THR A 22 1.88 25.04 -18.35
CA THR A 22 3.06 24.38 -18.92
C THR A 22 3.62 23.31 -17.98
N TYR A 23 4.45 22.41 -18.52
CA TYR A 23 5.12 21.37 -17.74
C TYR A 23 6.63 21.62 -17.68
N TRP A 24 7.22 21.39 -16.51
CA TRP A 24 8.65 21.52 -16.28
C TRP A 24 9.12 20.58 -15.18
N GLU A 25 10.41 20.22 -15.21
CA GLU A 25 11.05 19.48 -14.13
C GLU A 25 11.37 20.44 -12.96
N ASP A 26 10.40 20.70 -12.11
CA ASP A 26 10.53 21.58 -10.93
C ASP A 26 10.83 20.82 -9.63
N PHE A 27 10.45 19.54 -9.56
CA PHE A 27 10.57 18.72 -8.36
C PHE A 27 10.76 17.23 -8.69
N ASN A 28 11.53 16.53 -7.86
CA ASN A 28 11.67 15.08 -7.97
C ASN A 28 10.62 14.36 -7.11
N TYR A 29 9.46 14.09 -7.69
CA TYR A 29 8.36 13.41 -6.99
C TYR A 29 8.71 11.96 -6.63
N ALA A 30 9.62 11.32 -7.35
CA ALA A 30 9.99 9.92 -7.11
C ALA A 30 10.59 9.66 -5.71
N ILE A 31 11.17 10.68 -5.07
CA ILE A 31 11.79 10.58 -3.74
C ILE A 31 10.96 11.26 -2.63
N ASN A 32 9.75 11.71 -2.96
CA ASN A 32 8.84 12.34 -2.00
C ASN A 32 7.71 11.38 -1.64
N PRO A 33 7.55 11.03 -0.35
CA PRO A 33 6.48 10.16 0.09
C PRO A 33 5.09 10.74 -0.18
N SER A 34 4.20 9.87 -0.67
CA SER A 34 2.77 10.10 -0.82
C SER A 34 2.02 8.84 -0.45
N GLU A 35 0.70 8.91 -0.31
CA GLU A 35 -0.13 7.70 -0.19
C GLU A 35 0.03 6.87 -1.47
N PRO A 36 0.54 5.63 -1.39
CA PRO A 36 0.87 4.83 -2.58
C PRO A 36 -0.37 4.23 -3.26
N GLY A 37 -1.50 4.17 -2.55
CA GLY A 37 -2.70 3.48 -3.02
C GLY A 37 -2.44 2.00 -3.30
N SER A 38 -3.09 1.47 -4.33
CA SER A 38 -3.11 0.03 -4.66
C SER A 38 -1.74 -0.62 -4.87
N THR A 39 -0.67 0.14 -5.13
CA THR A 39 0.69 -0.41 -5.27
C THR A 39 1.15 -1.10 -3.98
N ILE A 40 0.67 -0.67 -2.80
CA ILE A 40 1.00 -1.33 -1.52
C ILE A 40 0.41 -2.74 -1.39
N LYS A 41 -0.60 -3.10 -2.20
CA LYS A 41 -1.31 -4.38 -2.04
C LYS A 41 -0.36 -5.57 -2.21
N LEU A 42 0.72 -5.41 -2.99
CA LEU A 42 1.75 -6.44 -3.10
C LEU A 42 2.45 -6.66 -1.74
N ALA A 43 2.81 -5.60 -1.03
CA ALA A 43 3.37 -5.68 0.32
C ALA A 43 2.40 -6.35 1.31
N THR A 44 1.09 -6.04 1.20
CA THR A 44 0.05 -6.70 1.99
C THR A 44 -0.03 -8.20 1.70
N MET A 45 0.00 -8.57 0.42
CA MET A 45 -0.01 -9.97 -0.02
C MET A 45 1.23 -10.72 0.45
N MET A 46 2.42 -10.13 0.31
CA MET A 46 3.68 -10.72 0.78
C MET A 46 3.62 -10.99 2.28
N ALA A 47 3.18 -10.04 3.09
CA ALA A 47 3.03 -10.22 4.53
C ALA A 47 2.13 -11.42 4.86
N LEU A 48 0.94 -11.50 4.26
CA LEU A 48 -0.02 -12.59 4.50
C LEU A 48 0.53 -13.98 4.10
N LEU A 49 1.25 -14.05 2.98
CA LEU A 49 1.83 -15.28 2.45
C LEU A 49 3.06 -15.72 3.25
N GLU A 50 3.95 -14.81 3.63
CA GLU A 50 5.14 -15.10 4.45
C GLU A 50 4.78 -15.68 5.81
N ASP A 51 3.74 -15.12 6.45
CA ASP A 51 3.24 -15.62 7.74
C ASP A 51 2.31 -16.85 7.58
N LYS A 52 2.15 -17.37 6.36
CA LYS A 52 1.28 -18.51 6.01
C LYS A 52 -0.15 -18.35 6.53
N LYS A 53 -0.63 -17.09 6.61
CA LYS A 53 -1.99 -16.77 7.08
C LYS A 53 -3.02 -17.08 6.01
N VAL A 54 -2.62 -17.00 4.75
CA VAL A 54 -3.46 -17.28 3.59
C VAL A 54 -2.67 -18.07 2.54
N GLY A 55 -3.39 -18.77 1.66
CA GLY A 55 -2.90 -19.25 0.38
C GLY A 55 -3.71 -18.62 -0.75
N LEU A 56 -3.18 -18.66 -1.98
CA LEU A 56 -3.79 -18.02 -3.15
C LEU A 56 -5.22 -18.48 -3.43
N ASN A 57 -5.53 -19.74 -3.13
CA ASN A 57 -6.85 -20.36 -3.36
C ASN A 57 -7.84 -20.17 -2.21
N HIS A 58 -7.43 -19.59 -1.07
CA HIS A 58 -8.39 -19.28 -0.01
C HIS A 58 -9.44 -18.30 -0.51
N GLN A 59 -10.66 -18.42 0.02
CA GLN A 59 -11.77 -17.59 -0.39
C GLN A 59 -11.84 -16.32 0.46
N VAL A 60 -12.18 -15.20 -0.19
CA VAL A 60 -12.50 -13.93 0.44
C VAL A 60 -13.79 -13.39 -0.16
N ASN A 61 -14.69 -12.92 0.71
CA ASN A 61 -15.92 -12.26 0.29
C ASN A 61 -15.69 -10.75 0.16
N LEU A 62 -15.82 -10.20 -1.04
CA LEU A 62 -15.69 -8.78 -1.37
C LEU A 62 -16.95 -7.95 -1.02
N GLU A 63 -18.05 -8.59 -0.59
CA GLU A 63 -19.33 -7.92 -0.28
C GLU A 63 -19.82 -6.98 -1.39
N GLY A 64 -19.70 -7.43 -2.65
CA GLY A 64 -20.07 -6.61 -3.80
C GLY A 64 -19.25 -5.32 -3.96
N GLY A 65 -18.05 -5.26 -3.38
CA GLY A 65 -17.15 -4.11 -3.44
C GLY A 65 -17.44 -3.02 -2.40
N LYS A 66 -18.26 -3.32 -1.39
CA LYS A 66 -18.58 -2.38 -0.30
C LYS A 66 -18.61 -3.10 1.04
N TRP A 67 -17.75 -2.70 1.97
CA TRP A 67 -17.66 -3.33 3.29
C TRP A 67 -17.58 -2.30 4.41
N GLN A 68 -18.46 -2.43 5.41
CA GLN A 68 -18.46 -1.57 6.60
C GLN A 68 -17.50 -2.12 7.65
N VAL A 69 -16.60 -1.26 8.14
CA VAL A 69 -15.67 -1.56 9.23
C VAL A 69 -15.61 -0.38 10.19
N ALA A 70 -15.99 -0.65 11.44
CA ALA A 70 -16.27 0.39 12.44
C ALA A 70 -17.24 1.46 11.87
N ASP A 71 -16.86 2.72 11.93
CA ASP A 71 -17.64 3.88 11.48
C ASP A 71 -17.45 4.22 9.99
N ARG A 72 -16.62 3.47 9.25
CA ARG A 72 -16.30 3.77 7.84
C ARG A 72 -16.60 2.61 6.90
N THR A 73 -16.77 2.94 5.63
CA THR A 73 -16.96 1.96 4.56
C THR A 73 -15.72 1.92 3.66
N VAL A 74 -15.22 0.72 3.38
CA VAL A 74 -14.26 0.45 2.31
C VAL A 74 -15.02 0.24 1.01
N PHE A 75 -14.57 0.89 -0.06
CA PHE A 75 -15.12 0.73 -1.40
C PHE A 75 -14.04 0.22 -2.35
N ASP A 76 -14.41 -0.75 -3.18
CA ASP A 76 -13.63 -1.07 -4.37
C ASP A 76 -13.78 0.06 -5.40
N SER A 77 -12.71 0.31 -6.15
CA SER A 77 -12.68 1.36 -7.17
C SER A 77 -13.58 1.02 -8.37
N GLU A 78 -13.89 -0.27 -8.56
CA GLU A 78 -14.70 -0.78 -9.67
C GLU A 78 -15.71 -1.81 -9.17
N GLN A 79 -16.81 -1.96 -9.90
CA GLN A 79 -17.78 -3.02 -9.64
C GLN A 79 -17.34 -4.30 -10.35
N HIS A 80 -16.78 -5.24 -9.60
CA HIS A 80 -16.27 -6.49 -10.17
C HIS A 80 -17.36 -7.52 -10.52
N GLY A 81 -18.61 -7.31 -10.08
CA GLY A 81 -19.72 -8.25 -10.28
C GLY A 81 -19.54 -9.60 -9.58
N ARG A 82 -18.57 -9.70 -8.66
CA ARG A 82 -18.21 -10.92 -7.91
C ARG A 82 -18.20 -10.60 -6.42
N SER A 83 -18.71 -11.53 -5.62
CA SER A 83 -18.66 -11.42 -4.15
C SER A 83 -17.66 -12.39 -3.55
N ASN A 84 -17.74 -13.69 -3.81
CA ASN A 84 -16.74 -14.64 -3.32
C ASN A 84 -15.70 -14.89 -4.40
N VAL A 85 -14.43 -14.66 -4.08
CA VAL A 85 -13.30 -14.83 -4.99
C VAL A 85 -12.13 -15.47 -4.25
N THR A 86 -11.17 -16.01 -4.98
CA THR A 86 -9.90 -16.42 -4.38
C THR A 86 -9.07 -15.21 -3.94
N VAL A 87 -8.14 -15.38 -3.01
CA VAL A 87 -7.17 -14.33 -2.61
C VAL A 87 -6.39 -13.82 -3.83
N GLU A 88 -6.01 -14.72 -4.75
CA GLU A 88 -5.39 -14.36 -6.03
C GLU A 88 -6.28 -13.41 -6.85
N GLN A 89 -7.55 -13.78 -7.04
CA GLN A 89 -8.51 -12.95 -7.77
C GLN A 89 -8.78 -11.62 -7.07
N ALA A 90 -8.83 -11.58 -5.74
CA ALA A 90 -8.99 -10.33 -5.00
C ALA A 90 -7.81 -9.36 -5.25
N PHE A 91 -6.59 -9.89 -5.35
CA PHE A 91 -5.41 -9.12 -5.71
C PHE A 91 -5.41 -8.68 -7.19
N GLU A 92 -5.76 -9.59 -8.11
CA GLU A 92 -5.88 -9.31 -9.56
C GLU A 92 -6.90 -8.21 -9.85
N LEU A 93 -8.06 -8.27 -9.20
CA LEU A 93 -9.11 -7.25 -9.29
C LEU A 93 -8.74 -5.95 -8.59
N SER A 94 -7.60 -5.91 -7.89
CA SER A 94 -7.19 -4.78 -7.04
C SER A 94 -8.31 -4.40 -6.06
N SER A 95 -8.96 -5.38 -5.43
CA SER A 95 -10.06 -5.11 -4.49
C SER A 95 -9.52 -4.50 -3.19
N ASN A 96 -9.95 -3.28 -2.86
CA ASN A 96 -9.70 -2.65 -1.58
C ASN A 96 -10.37 -3.43 -0.45
N VAL A 97 -11.61 -3.87 -0.66
CA VAL A 97 -12.37 -4.66 0.33
C VAL A 97 -11.66 -5.97 0.62
N GLY A 98 -11.21 -6.69 -0.40
CA GLY A 98 -10.48 -7.94 -0.24
C GLY A 98 -9.22 -7.76 0.60
N MET A 99 -8.38 -6.77 0.25
CA MET A 99 -7.12 -6.50 0.96
C MET A 99 -7.35 -6.01 2.39
N ALA A 100 -8.32 -5.12 2.59
CA ALA A 100 -8.69 -4.61 3.91
C ALA A 100 -9.18 -5.71 4.84
N LYS A 101 -10.04 -6.61 4.34
CA LYS A 101 -10.56 -7.76 5.11
C LYS A 101 -9.46 -8.73 5.49
N LEU A 102 -8.61 -9.12 4.54
CA LEU A 102 -7.53 -10.07 4.80
C LEU A 102 -6.55 -9.51 5.84
N ALA A 103 -6.16 -8.23 5.72
CA ALA A 103 -5.30 -7.59 6.71
C ALA A 103 -5.97 -7.53 8.09
N LEU A 104 -7.23 -7.09 8.18
CA LEU A 104 -7.91 -6.99 9.47
C LEU A 104 -8.14 -8.36 10.11
N GLN A 105 -8.57 -9.37 9.34
CA GLN A 105 -8.83 -10.72 9.83
C GLN A 105 -7.58 -11.37 10.40
N HIS A 106 -6.42 -11.20 9.75
CA HIS A 106 -5.19 -11.90 10.12
C HIS A 106 -4.25 -11.10 11.02
N TYR A 107 -4.32 -9.77 10.99
CA TYR A 107 -3.45 -8.88 11.77
C TYR A 107 -4.19 -7.96 12.73
N GLY A 108 -5.53 -7.96 12.78
CA GLY A 108 -6.31 -7.05 13.64
C GLY A 108 -5.94 -7.11 15.13
N ASN A 109 -5.66 -8.32 15.64
CA ASN A 109 -5.22 -8.52 17.03
C ASN A 109 -3.71 -8.31 17.22
N THR A 110 -2.93 -8.31 16.13
CA THR A 110 -1.47 -8.19 16.15
C THR A 110 -0.97 -7.26 15.05
N PRO A 111 -1.41 -5.99 14.99
CA PRO A 111 -1.09 -5.07 13.90
C PRO A 111 0.42 -4.79 13.77
N SER A 112 1.17 -4.96 14.85
CA SER A 112 2.62 -4.88 14.83
C SER A 112 3.28 -5.94 13.95
N GLN A 113 2.66 -7.10 13.69
CA GLN A 113 3.16 -8.10 12.73
C GLN A 113 3.15 -7.54 11.31
N PHE A 114 2.02 -6.97 10.89
CA PHE A 114 1.90 -6.31 9.58
C PHE A 114 2.93 -5.19 9.40
N ILE A 115 3.07 -4.31 10.40
CA ILE A 115 4.04 -3.20 10.35
C ILE A 115 5.48 -3.71 10.29
N ARG A 116 5.79 -4.82 10.96
CA ARG A 116 7.13 -5.43 10.87
C ARG A 116 7.44 -5.91 9.46
N HIS A 117 6.46 -6.42 8.70
CA HIS A 117 6.67 -6.76 7.29
C HIS A 117 6.98 -5.54 6.44
N LEU A 118 6.23 -4.44 6.63
CA LEU A 118 6.53 -3.17 5.94
C LEU A 118 7.95 -2.66 6.26
N SER A 119 8.37 -2.79 7.52
CA SER A 119 9.72 -2.41 7.97
C SER A 119 10.81 -3.34 7.40
N LYS A 120 10.57 -4.65 7.32
CA LYS A 120 11.47 -5.60 6.65
C LYS A 120 11.68 -5.27 5.17
N MET A 121 10.63 -4.79 4.50
CA MET A 121 10.68 -4.28 3.14
C MET A 121 11.29 -2.87 3.03
N ARG A 122 11.72 -2.28 4.16
CA ARG A 122 12.32 -0.93 4.26
C ARG A 122 11.40 0.20 3.78
N LEU A 123 10.09 -0.02 3.88
CA LEU A 123 9.08 1.00 3.54
C LEU A 123 8.95 2.09 4.61
N ASP A 124 9.57 1.93 5.78
CA ASP A 124 9.60 2.91 6.87
C ASP A 124 10.91 3.68 6.98
N THR A 125 11.83 3.49 6.04
CA THR A 125 13.14 4.16 6.01
C THR A 125 13.43 4.70 4.62
N VAL A 126 14.24 5.75 4.53
CA VAL A 126 14.76 6.26 3.25
C VAL A 126 15.60 5.20 2.53
N THR A 127 15.62 5.24 1.19
CA THR A 127 16.35 4.29 0.34
C THR A 127 17.87 4.49 0.41
N GLY A 128 18.33 5.72 0.67
CA GLY A 128 19.75 6.07 0.64
C GLY A 128 20.27 6.28 -0.78
N ILE A 129 19.38 6.56 -1.74
CA ILE A 129 19.76 6.96 -3.09
C ILE A 129 20.66 8.20 -3.04
N ASP A 130 21.65 8.28 -3.94
CA ASP A 130 22.56 9.43 -4.04
C ASP A 130 21.88 10.64 -4.72
N LEU A 131 20.77 11.08 -4.13
CA LEU A 131 20.01 12.27 -4.53
C LEU A 131 19.68 13.08 -3.28
N ARG A 132 19.77 14.39 -3.41
CA ARG A 132 19.38 15.30 -2.33
C ARG A 132 17.86 15.41 -2.23
N GLY A 133 17.36 15.50 -1.00
CA GLY A 133 15.95 15.81 -0.73
C GLY A 133 15.04 14.60 -0.54
N GLU A 134 15.59 13.39 -0.40
CA GLU A 134 14.81 12.23 0.01
C GLU A 134 14.16 12.49 1.38
N ARG A 135 12.87 12.16 1.50
CA ARG A 135 12.09 12.40 2.72
C ARG A 135 11.70 11.08 3.39
N ASN A 136 11.58 11.12 4.71
CA ASN A 136 11.20 9.95 5.49
C ASN A 136 9.77 9.51 5.17
N PRO A 137 9.56 8.21 4.91
CA PRO A 137 8.22 7.62 4.87
C PRO A 137 7.47 7.81 6.19
N VAL A 138 6.15 7.67 6.12
CA VAL A 138 5.27 7.71 7.29
C VAL A 138 4.49 6.42 7.36
N ILE A 139 4.55 5.72 8.48
CA ILE A 139 3.71 4.55 8.76
C ILE A 139 3.07 4.77 10.13
N PHE A 140 1.74 4.82 10.18
CA PHE A 140 1.02 4.95 11.45
C PHE A 140 1.19 3.68 12.28
N LYS A 141 1.37 3.86 13.60
CA LYS A 141 1.67 2.76 14.53
C LYS A 141 0.61 2.66 15.64
N PRO A 142 0.29 1.44 16.12
CA PRO A 142 -0.56 1.23 17.28
C PRO A 142 -0.13 2.06 18.49
N GLY A 143 -1.10 2.59 19.23
CA GLY A 143 -0.85 3.42 20.42
C GLY A 143 -0.53 4.89 20.13
N THR A 144 -0.41 5.30 18.87
CA THR A 144 -0.28 6.72 18.51
C THR A 144 -1.65 7.37 18.30
N ARG A 145 -1.71 8.71 18.37
CA ARG A 145 -2.94 9.49 18.10
C ARG A 145 -3.53 9.30 16.69
N TYR A 146 -2.75 8.73 15.77
CA TYR A 146 -3.15 8.49 14.38
C TYR A 146 -3.70 7.07 14.16
N TRP A 147 -3.69 6.23 15.20
CA TRP A 147 -4.16 4.86 15.12
C TRP A 147 -5.62 4.74 15.59
N SER A 148 -6.45 4.14 14.76
CA SER A 148 -7.85 3.84 15.03
C SER A 148 -8.20 2.45 14.50
N ALA A 149 -9.44 2.02 14.71
CA ALA A 149 -9.94 0.74 14.19
C ALA A 149 -9.88 0.64 12.64
N THR A 150 -9.82 1.77 11.95
CA THR A 150 -9.76 1.83 10.48
C THR A 150 -8.33 1.92 9.94
N THR A 151 -7.32 2.13 10.79
CA THR A 151 -5.94 2.35 10.32
C THR A 151 -5.38 1.15 9.59
N LEU A 152 -5.37 -0.04 10.21
CA LEU A 152 -4.88 -1.28 9.59
C LEU A 152 -5.58 -1.64 8.27
N PRO A 153 -6.93 -1.68 8.18
CA PRO A 153 -7.58 -2.00 6.92
C PRO A 153 -7.25 -0.99 5.81
N TRP A 154 -7.09 0.30 6.12
CA TRP A 154 -6.71 1.32 5.12
C TRP A 154 -5.25 1.21 4.67
N MET A 155 -4.35 0.84 5.60
CA MET A 155 -2.96 0.56 5.25
C MET A 155 -2.84 -0.58 4.24
N ALA A 156 -3.73 -1.58 4.32
CA ALA A 156 -3.69 -2.74 3.45
C ALA A 156 -3.87 -2.42 1.96
N PHE A 157 -4.49 -1.27 1.63
CA PHE A 157 -4.70 -0.81 0.26
C PHE A 157 -4.15 0.60 -0.02
N GLY A 158 -3.32 1.14 0.87
CA GLY A 158 -2.40 2.25 0.53
C GLY A 158 -2.70 3.60 1.15
N TYR A 159 -3.48 3.64 2.23
CA TYR A 159 -3.79 4.85 3.00
C TYR A 159 -3.28 4.76 4.43
N ASN A 160 -3.20 5.87 5.15
CA ASN A 160 -2.60 5.94 6.51
C ASN A 160 -1.11 5.53 6.56
N LEU A 161 -0.46 5.54 5.40
CA LEU A 161 0.97 5.44 5.23
C LEU A 161 1.38 6.26 4.01
N SER A 162 2.62 6.70 3.98
CA SER A 162 3.19 7.40 2.83
C SER A 162 4.59 6.89 2.58
N VAL A 163 4.84 6.50 1.33
CA VAL A 163 6.12 5.98 0.83
C VAL A 163 6.43 6.69 -0.48
N SER A 164 7.70 6.84 -0.83
CA SER A 164 8.06 7.46 -2.10
C SER A 164 7.83 6.49 -3.25
N PRO A 165 7.53 6.97 -4.48
CA PRO A 165 7.43 6.10 -5.64
C PRO A 165 8.69 5.27 -5.91
N LEU A 166 9.86 5.71 -5.46
CA LEU A 166 11.10 4.94 -5.53
C LEU A 166 11.07 3.65 -4.68
N GLN A 167 10.22 3.60 -3.65
CA GLN A 167 10.06 2.43 -2.78
C GLN A 167 9.01 1.42 -3.27
N THR A 168 8.27 1.73 -4.35
CA THR A 168 7.13 0.94 -4.84
C THR A 168 7.25 0.54 -6.30
#